data_AF-A0A931G0L8-F1
#
_entry.id   AF-A0A931G0L8-F1
#
_cell.length_a   1.000
_cell.length_b   1.000
_cell.length_c   1.000
_cell.angle_alpha   90.00
_cell.angle_beta   90.00
_cell.angle_gamma   90.00
#
_symmetry.space_group_name_H-M   'P 1'
#
loop_
_entity.id
_entity.type
_entity.pdbx_description
1 polymer ?
#
loop_
_entity_poly.entity_id
_entity_poly.type
_entity_poly.pdbx_seq_one_letter_code
_entity_poly.pdbx_strand_id
1 'polypeptide(L)'
;MIRTRLVAVALTGAFLMTVAACGGDDADTTAGSTPTTAATTAAAEATTAPAEPTEAAAPADDKALCQEADKAAKAMTKAMVTLVGSGTEPSAGDYKAILDDMDRTLTEAVGTADSKVAAAMKEVAAQSAKAAAAPDPVEAAGDPAFEKAGTSLNAACKKVGVKVKF
;
A
#
# COMPACT_ATOMS: atom_id res chain seq x y z
N MET A 1 -43.50 33.83 8.52
CA MET A 1 -44.32 33.39 7.38
C MET A 1 -43.40 32.89 6.26
N ILE A 2 -43.38 31.56 6.09
CA ILE A 2 -43.13 30.72 4.89
C ILE A 2 -42.32 31.31 3.72
N ARG A 3 -41.28 30.57 3.29
CA ARG A 3 -41.06 30.21 1.87
C ARG A 3 -40.17 28.98 1.72
N THR A 4 -40.82 27.82 1.70
CA THR A 4 -40.32 26.52 1.28
C THR A 4 -40.04 26.54 -0.22
N ARG A 5 -38.90 26.00 -0.67
CA ARG A 5 -38.72 25.51 -2.04
C ARG A 5 -37.99 24.16 -2.03
N LEU A 6 -38.77 23.11 -2.27
CA LEU A 6 -38.33 21.78 -2.63
C LEU A 6 -37.76 21.79 -4.05
N VAL A 7 -36.61 21.17 -4.27
CA VAL A 7 -36.21 20.66 -5.59
C VAL A 7 -35.62 19.27 -5.39
N ALA A 8 -36.36 18.27 -5.84
CA ALA A 8 -35.92 16.90 -5.98
C ALA A 8 -35.18 16.76 -7.32
N VAL A 9 -33.98 16.17 -7.29
CA VAL A 9 -33.31 15.68 -8.50
C VAL A 9 -32.98 14.21 -8.26
N ALA A 10 -33.78 13.34 -8.86
CA ALA A 10 -33.44 11.95 -9.06
C ALA A 10 -32.44 11.86 -10.20
N LEU A 11 -31.31 11.19 -9.99
CA LEU A 11 -30.40 10.83 -11.06
C LEU A 11 -30.03 9.35 -10.93
N THR A 12 -30.83 8.55 -11.63
CA THR A 12 -30.64 7.14 -11.93
C THR A 12 -29.41 6.98 -12.84
N GLY A 13 -28.46 6.16 -12.45
CA GLY A 13 -27.28 5.83 -13.26
C GLY A 13 -26.74 4.46 -12.92
N ALA A 14 -27.33 3.43 -13.54
CA ALA A 14 -26.84 2.06 -13.51
C ALA A 14 -25.67 1.92 -14.51
N PHE A 15 -24.50 1.50 -14.05
CA PHE A 15 -23.44 0.99 -14.91
C PHE A 15 -23.06 -0.43 -14.45
N LEU A 16 -23.52 -1.41 -15.21
CA LEU A 16 -22.97 -2.77 -15.23
C LEU A 16 -21.82 -2.77 -16.24
N MET A 17 -20.58 -2.97 -15.77
CA MET A 17 -19.45 -3.31 -16.64
C MET A 17 -19.07 -4.77 -16.40
N THR A 18 -19.58 -5.62 -17.29
CA THR A 18 -19.20 -7.02 -17.48
C THR A 18 -17.80 -7.11 -18.08
N VAL A 19 -16.84 -7.66 -17.33
CA VAL A 19 -15.53 -8.05 -17.86
C VAL A 19 -15.67 -9.40 -18.55
N ALA A 20 -15.62 -9.39 -19.88
CA ALA A 20 -15.42 -10.56 -20.71
C ALA A 20 -14.37 -10.23 -21.77
N ALA A 21 -13.17 -10.80 -21.62
CA ALA A 21 -12.22 -10.97 -22.72
C ALA A 21 -11.30 -12.15 -22.40
N CYS A 22 -11.75 -13.31 -22.84
CA CYS A 22 -10.99 -14.54 -23.00
C CYS A 22 -10.96 -14.81 -24.52
N GLY A 23 -9.77 -15.10 -25.06
CA GLY A 23 -9.60 -15.88 -26.29
C GLY A 23 -9.41 -15.11 -27.60
N GLY A 24 -8.34 -15.45 -28.32
CA GLY A 24 -8.17 -15.14 -29.74
C GLY A 24 -6.72 -15.20 -30.21
N ASP A 25 -6.24 -16.39 -30.56
CA ASP A 25 -5.03 -16.69 -31.34
C ASP A 25 -5.34 -16.57 -32.84
N ASP A 26 -4.38 -16.18 -33.70
CA ASP A 26 -4.19 -16.72 -35.07
C ASP A 26 -3.05 -16.00 -35.83
N ALA A 27 -2.45 -16.75 -36.76
CA ALA A 27 -1.09 -16.65 -37.25
C ALA A 27 -0.88 -15.95 -38.63
N ASP A 28 0.41 -15.84 -38.96
CA ASP A 28 1.07 -15.75 -40.28
C ASP A 28 0.98 -14.46 -41.15
N THR A 29 2.15 -13.93 -41.52
CA THR A 29 2.58 -13.71 -42.92
C THR A 29 4.06 -13.31 -43.00
N THR A 30 4.82 -14.11 -43.75
CA THR A 30 6.17 -13.79 -44.26
C THR A 30 6.10 -12.80 -45.42
N ALA A 31 6.95 -11.76 -45.42
CA ALA A 31 7.40 -11.10 -46.64
C ALA A 31 8.83 -10.57 -46.45
N GLY A 32 9.77 -11.16 -47.19
CA GLY A 32 11.16 -10.73 -47.21
C GLY A 32 11.37 -9.45 -48.01
N SER A 33 12.38 -8.68 -47.63
CA SER A 33 13.15 -7.79 -48.49
C SER A 33 14.47 -7.44 -47.80
N THR A 34 15.57 -8.00 -48.30
CA THR A 34 16.90 -7.35 -48.31
C THR A 34 17.12 -6.78 -49.73
N PRO A 35 18.11 -5.92 -50.03
CA PRO A 35 19.24 -5.46 -49.21
C PRO A 35 19.48 -3.92 -49.28
N THR A 36 20.38 -3.38 -48.45
CA THR A 36 21.49 -2.51 -48.90
C THR A 36 22.33 -2.01 -47.73
N THR A 37 23.63 -2.18 -47.93
CA THR A 37 24.80 -1.80 -47.16
C THR A 37 24.89 -0.30 -46.86
N ALA A 38 25.24 0.04 -45.62
CA ALA A 38 26.10 1.18 -45.33
C ALA A 38 26.95 0.86 -44.09
N ALA A 39 28.23 0.57 -44.32
CA ALA A 39 29.23 0.53 -43.27
C ALA A 39 29.42 1.95 -42.75
N THR A 40 29.32 2.13 -41.44
CA THR A 40 29.92 3.27 -40.73
C THR A 40 30.65 2.70 -39.54
N THR A 41 31.97 2.67 -39.65
CA THR A 41 32.88 2.52 -38.52
C THR A 41 32.80 3.80 -37.70
N ALA A 42 32.28 3.72 -36.49
CA ALA A 42 32.43 4.75 -35.47
C ALA A 42 32.70 4.04 -34.14
N ALA A 43 33.67 4.60 -33.42
CA ALA A 43 34.37 3.99 -32.30
C ALA A 43 33.47 3.50 -31.17
N ALA A 44 33.91 2.41 -30.54
CA ALA A 44 33.40 1.93 -29.27
C ALA A 44 33.66 2.99 -28.19
N GLU A 45 32.62 3.70 -27.78
CA GLU A 45 32.56 4.31 -26.46
C GLU A 45 31.75 3.37 -25.56
N ALA A 46 32.46 2.70 -24.65
CA ALA A 46 31.85 1.96 -23.57
C ALA A 46 31.10 2.97 -22.68
N THR A 47 29.84 3.22 -23.03
CA THR A 47 28.91 3.88 -22.13
C THR A 47 28.58 2.86 -21.05
N THR A 48 29.21 3.03 -19.89
CA THR A 48 28.79 2.37 -18.66
C THR A 48 27.34 2.76 -18.43
N ALA A 49 26.40 1.89 -18.80
CA ALA A 49 25.02 2.03 -18.40
C ALA A 49 25.01 2.18 -16.87
N PRO A 50 24.24 3.13 -16.30
CA PRO A 50 23.99 3.13 -14.87
C PRO A 50 23.53 1.73 -14.51
N ALA A 51 24.26 1.07 -13.60
CA ALA A 51 23.81 -0.19 -13.04
C ALA A 51 22.39 0.07 -12.52
N GLU A 52 21.40 -0.56 -13.15
CA GLU A 52 20.08 -0.68 -12.55
C GLU A 52 20.33 -1.21 -11.13
N PRO A 53 19.72 -0.63 -10.09
CA PRO A 53 19.86 -1.17 -8.76
C PRO A 53 19.39 -2.61 -8.84
N THR A 54 20.32 -3.55 -8.71
CA THR A 54 20.02 -4.95 -8.45
C THR A 54 19.00 -4.93 -7.31
N GLU A 55 17.76 -5.29 -7.62
CA GLU A 55 16.74 -5.47 -6.60
C GLU A 55 17.30 -6.58 -5.71
N ALA A 56 17.89 -6.16 -4.58
CA ALA A 56 18.41 -7.06 -3.58
C ALA A 56 17.30 -8.07 -3.32
N ALA A 57 17.61 -9.35 -3.55
CA ALA A 57 16.67 -10.42 -3.27
C ALA A 57 16.11 -10.15 -1.87
N ALA A 58 14.79 -9.92 -1.77
CA ALA A 58 14.13 -9.66 -0.51
C ALA A 58 14.60 -10.75 0.46
N PRO A 59 15.44 -10.41 1.44
CA PRO A 59 16.09 -11.44 2.23
C PRO A 59 15.01 -12.14 3.07
N ALA A 60 15.34 -13.30 3.64
CA ALA A 60 14.43 -14.04 4.52
C ALA A 60 13.79 -13.16 5.61
N ASP A 61 14.42 -12.02 5.92
CA ASP A 61 13.98 -10.97 6.83
C ASP A 61 12.68 -10.27 6.38
N ASP A 62 12.40 -10.07 5.09
CA ASP A 62 11.18 -9.37 4.64
C ASP A 62 9.91 -10.16 4.96
N LYS A 63 9.98 -11.49 4.86
CA LYS A 63 8.89 -12.36 5.28
C LYS A 63 8.67 -12.29 6.79
N ALA A 64 9.75 -12.21 7.58
CA ALA A 64 9.67 -12.07 9.03
C ALA A 64 9.10 -10.69 9.43
N LEU A 65 9.57 -9.62 8.81
CA LEU A 65 9.03 -8.26 8.97
C LEU A 65 7.53 -8.21 8.69
N CYS A 66 7.09 -8.85 7.60
CA CYS A 66 5.67 -8.93 7.28
C CYS A 66 4.86 -9.78 8.27
N GLN A 67 5.46 -10.79 8.91
CA GLN A 67 4.80 -11.53 9.99
C GLN A 67 4.64 -10.67 11.25
N GLU A 68 5.64 -9.84 11.58
CA GLU A 68 5.52 -8.87 12.67
C GLU A 68 4.47 -7.81 12.35
N ALA A 69 4.44 -7.29 11.12
CA ALA A 69 3.39 -6.38 10.67
C ALA A 69 1.99 -7.00 10.77
N ASP A 70 1.81 -8.28 10.40
CA ASP A 70 0.55 -9.01 10.56
C ASP A 70 0.14 -9.16 12.03
N LYS A 71 1.10 -9.46 12.92
CA LYS A 71 0.85 -9.52 14.37
C LYS A 71 0.42 -8.15 14.90
N ALA A 72 1.10 -7.08 14.52
CA ALA A 72 0.76 -5.71 14.93
C ALA A 72 -0.66 -5.33 14.47
N ALA A 73 -0.99 -5.57 13.20
CA ALA A 73 -2.32 -5.27 12.66
C ALA A 73 -3.44 -6.07 13.37
N LYS A 74 -3.20 -7.34 13.67
CA LYS A 74 -4.13 -8.18 14.45
C LYS A 74 -4.26 -7.70 15.89
N ALA A 75 -3.18 -7.27 16.52
CA ALA A 75 -3.19 -6.71 17.87
C ALA A 75 -4.01 -5.41 17.90
N MET A 76 -3.78 -4.50 16.95
CA MET A 76 -4.56 -3.28 16.78
C MET A 76 -6.05 -3.59 16.59
N THR A 77 -6.40 -4.49 15.68
CA THR A 77 -7.80 -4.92 15.45
C THR A 77 -8.44 -5.45 16.73
N LYS A 78 -7.72 -6.30 17.46
CA LYS A 78 -8.21 -6.86 18.74
C LYS A 78 -8.40 -5.77 19.78
N ALA A 79 -7.46 -4.82 19.90
CA ALA A 79 -7.57 -3.70 20.82
C ALA A 79 -8.80 -2.85 20.50
N MET A 80 -9.03 -2.53 19.22
CA MET A 80 -10.21 -1.78 18.77
C MET A 80 -11.53 -2.52 19.08
N VAL A 81 -11.60 -3.82 18.77
CA VAL A 81 -12.79 -4.64 19.08
C VAL A 81 -13.04 -4.70 20.59
N THR A 82 -11.98 -4.81 21.39
CA THR A 82 -12.08 -4.85 22.86
C THR A 82 -12.57 -3.52 23.40
N LEU A 83 -12.04 -2.42 22.87
CA LEU A 83 -12.35 -1.07 23.30
C LEU A 83 -13.82 -0.72 23.01
N VAL A 84 -14.30 -0.99 21.79
CA VAL A 84 -15.71 -0.81 21.41
C VAL A 84 -16.62 -1.81 22.13
N GLY A 85 -16.15 -3.03 22.37
CA GLY A 85 -16.89 -4.08 23.07
C GLY A 85 -17.05 -3.87 24.58
N SER A 86 -16.34 -2.90 25.17
CA SER A 86 -16.38 -2.59 26.62
C SER A 86 -17.72 -2.01 27.09
N GLY A 87 -18.59 -1.58 26.15
CA GLY A 87 -19.86 -0.93 26.44
C GLY A 87 -19.73 0.53 26.91
N THR A 88 -18.51 1.06 26.93
CA THR A 88 -18.23 2.49 27.16
C THR A 88 -17.73 3.11 25.86
N GLU A 89 -18.09 4.36 25.60
CA GLU A 89 -17.56 5.08 24.44
C GLU A 89 -16.04 5.26 24.58
N PRO A 90 -15.25 4.78 23.59
CA PRO A 90 -13.80 4.92 23.64
C PRO A 90 -13.34 6.37 23.68
N SER A 91 -12.34 6.68 24.52
CA SER A 91 -11.77 8.02 24.58
C SER A 91 -10.69 8.24 23.51
N ALA A 92 -10.40 9.50 23.18
CA ALA A 92 -9.25 9.84 22.33
C ALA A 92 -7.92 9.28 22.89
N GLY A 93 -7.79 9.18 24.23
CA GLY A 93 -6.63 8.59 24.88
C GLY A 93 -6.47 7.10 24.59
N ASP A 94 -7.57 6.37 24.45
CA ASP A 94 -7.54 4.94 24.12
C ASP A 94 -7.10 4.71 22.67
N TYR A 95 -7.62 5.51 21.73
CA TYR A 95 -7.18 5.47 20.32
C TYR A 95 -5.72 5.85 20.18
N LYS A 96 -5.30 6.92 20.87
CA LYS A 96 -3.89 7.32 20.93
C LYS A 96 -3.00 6.17 21.39
N ALA A 97 -3.37 5.48 22.47
CA ALA A 97 -2.58 4.38 22.99
C ALA A 97 -2.42 3.23 21.98
N ILE A 98 -3.47 2.91 21.22
CA ILE A 98 -3.39 1.86 20.19
C ILE A 98 -2.51 2.28 19.01
N LEU A 99 -2.57 3.56 18.60
CA LEU A 99 -1.74 4.09 17.52
C LEU A 99 -0.26 4.19 17.93
N ASP A 100 0.02 4.64 19.15
CA ASP A 100 1.38 4.65 19.71
C ASP A 100 1.96 3.22 19.81
N ASP A 101 1.15 2.24 20.23
CA ASP A 101 1.58 0.84 20.30
C ASP A 101 1.92 0.30 18.90
N MET A 102 1.14 0.68 17.88
CA MET A 102 1.42 0.28 16.50
C MET A 102 2.69 0.94 15.94
N ASP A 103 2.88 2.24 16.15
CA ASP A 103 4.11 2.94 15.80
C ASP A 103 5.33 2.25 16.43
N ARG A 104 5.30 2.04 17.75
CA ARG A 104 6.37 1.37 18.47
C ARG A 104 6.64 -0.02 17.92
N THR A 105 5.61 -0.87 17.80
CA THR A 105 5.77 -2.27 17.38
C THR A 105 6.38 -2.37 15.99
N LEU A 106 5.91 -1.54 15.05
CA LEU A 106 6.43 -1.55 13.69
C LEU A 106 7.86 -1.00 13.61
N THR A 107 8.15 0.10 14.33
CA THR A 107 9.49 0.69 14.39
C THR A 107 10.50 -0.28 15.01
N GLU A 108 10.14 -0.95 16.10
CA GLU A 108 10.97 -1.98 16.76
C GLU A 108 11.20 -3.19 15.85
N ALA A 109 10.15 -3.69 15.18
CA ALA A 109 10.25 -4.81 14.27
C ALA A 109 11.17 -4.52 13.08
N VAL A 110 11.12 -3.30 12.53
CA VAL A 110 12.00 -2.89 11.43
C VAL A 110 13.46 -2.80 11.87
N GLY A 111 13.73 -2.24 13.06
CA GLY A 111 15.09 -2.01 13.52
C GLY A 111 15.93 -1.26 12.47
N THR A 112 17.05 -1.86 12.06
CA THR A 112 17.95 -1.29 11.04
C THR A 112 17.64 -1.72 9.61
N ALA A 113 16.56 -2.48 9.36
CA ALA A 113 16.26 -2.99 8.03
C ALA A 113 15.89 -1.87 7.03
N ASP A 114 16.32 -2.06 5.80
CA ASP A 114 16.32 -1.07 4.71
C ASP A 114 15.64 -1.57 3.41
N SER A 115 14.81 -2.61 3.53
CA SER A 115 14.00 -3.15 2.42
C SER A 115 12.76 -2.32 2.09
N LYS A 116 12.10 -2.65 0.97
CA LYS A 116 10.78 -2.07 0.61
C LYS A 116 9.70 -2.37 1.65
N VAL A 117 9.75 -3.54 2.30
CA VAL A 117 8.84 -3.89 3.41
C VAL A 117 9.15 -3.01 4.62
N ALA A 118 10.42 -2.87 4.99
CA ALA A 118 10.85 -2.03 6.09
C ALA A 118 10.44 -0.56 5.90
N ALA A 119 10.60 -0.03 4.68
CA ALA A 119 10.15 1.31 4.33
C ALA A 119 8.62 1.47 4.46
N ALA A 120 7.84 0.49 4.00
CA ALA A 120 6.39 0.52 4.14
C ALA A 120 5.92 0.42 5.61
N MET A 121 6.59 -0.38 6.43
CA MET A 121 6.34 -0.46 7.88
C MET A 121 6.67 0.87 8.58
N LYS A 122 7.80 1.49 8.24
CA LYS A 122 8.17 2.83 8.75
C LYS A 122 7.13 3.89 8.38
N GLU A 123 6.57 3.84 7.17
CA GLU A 123 5.52 4.77 6.77
C GLU A 123 4.24 4.57 7.59
N VAL A 124 3.79 3.33 7.79
CA VAL A 124 2.62 3.04 8.65
C VAL A 124 2.88 3.49 10.09
N ALA A 125 4.08 3.26 10.62
CA ALA A 125 4.50 3.70 11.93
C ALA A 125 4.43 5.25 12.04
N ALA A 126 4.99 5.96 11.06
CA ALA A 126 4.96 7.42 11.01
C ALA A 126 3.54 7.99 10.94
N GLN A 127 2.65 7.40 10.13
CA GLN A 127 1.25 7.81 10.08
C GLN A 127 0.51 7.51 11.40
N SER A 128 0.87 6.41 12.09
CA SER A 128 0.35 6.07 13.41
C SER A 128 0.78 7.07 14.47
N ALA A 129 2.07 7.42 14.52
CA ALA A 129 2.59 8.47 15.41
C ALA A 129 1.93 9.82 15.13
N LYS A 130 1.75 10.19 13.85
CA LYS A 130 1.08 11.43 13.45
C LYS A 130 -0.38 11.45 13.91
N ALA A 131 -1.12 10.37 13.73
CA ALA A 131 -2.50 10.27 14.17
C ALA A 131 -2.61 10.29 15.70
N ALA A 132 -1.71 9.60 16.42
CA ALA A 132 -1.66 9.59 17.88
C ALA A 132 -1.37 10.98 18.48
N ALA A 133 -0.61 11.81 17.77
CA ALA A 133 -0.29 13.18 18.18
C ALA A 133 -1.40 14.19 17.84
N ALA A 134 -2.42 13.80 17.09
CA ALA A 134 -3.50 14.70 16.68
C ALA A 134 -4.49 14.97 17.83
N PRO A 135 -5.20 16.13 17.82
CA PRO A 135 -6.27 16.41 18.76
C PRO A 135 -7.42 15.40 18.71
N ASP A 136 -7.71 14.89 17.50
CA ASP A 136 -8.65 13.79 17.25
C ASP A 136 -7.90 12.64 16.54
N PRO A 137 -7.47 11.60 17.29
CA PRO A 137 -6.74 10.48 16.71
C PRO A 137 -7.60 9.61 15.77
N VAL A 138 -8.92 9.60 15.95
CA VAL A 138 -9.83 8.80 15.11
C VAL A 138 -9.98 9.44 13.74
N GLU A 139 -10.22 10.76 13.71
CA GLU A 139 -10.27 11.52 12.46
C GLU A 139 -8.92 11.45 11.74
N ALA A 140 -7.81 11.62 12.46
CA ALA A 140 -6.47 11.60 11.89
C ALA A 140 -6.07 10.21 11.34
N ALA A 141 -6.51 9.11 11.97
CA ALA A 141 -6.31 7.76 11.43
C ALA A 141 -7.13 7.49 10.16
N GLY A 142 -8.20 8.26 9.93
CA GLY A 142 -8.99 8.25 8.68
C GLY A 142 -8.35 9.03 7.53
N ASP A 143 -7.16 9.62 7.72
CA ASP A 143 -6.45 10.35 6.67
C ASP A 143 -6.07 9.41 5.50
N PRO A 144 -6.27 9.82 4.23
CA PRO A 144 -5.91 9.00 3.07
C PRO A 144 -4.45 8.56 3.02
N ALA A 145 -3.53 9.29 3.65
CA ALA A 145 -2.13 8.90 3.76
C ALA A 145 -1.96 7.65 4.63
N PHE A 146 -2.74 7.51 5.70
CA PHE A 146 -2.72 6.33 6.56
C PHE A 146 -3.19 5.08 5.79
N GLU A 147 -4.32 5.19 5.09
CA GLU A 147 -4.85 4.11 4.24
C GLU A 147 -3.85 3.72 3.13
N LYS A 148 -3.23 4.70 2.50
CA LYS A 148 -2.20 4.48 1.48
C LYS A 148 -0.97 3.78 2.04
N ALA A 149 -0.54 4.12 3.26
CA ALA A 149 0.57 3.46 3.94
C ALA A 149 0.25 1.98 4.20
N GLY A 150 -0.92 1.69 4.79
CA GLY A 150 -1.38 0.32 5.05
C GLY A 150 -1.53 -0.50 3.76
N THR A 151 -2.05 0.10 2.69
CA THR A 151 -2.16 -0.52 1.37
C THR A 151 -0.78 -0.84 0.77
N SER A 152 0.17 0.07 0.90
CA SER A 152 1.54 -0.12 0.41
C SER A 152 2.24 -1.27 1.15
N LEU A 153 2.06 -1.34 2.46
CA LEU A 153 2.58 -2.44 3.29
C LEU A 153 1.92 -3.78 2.92
N ASN A 154 0.59 -3.82 2.77
CA ASN A 154 -0.12 -5.02 2.30
C ASN A 154 0.40 -5.49 0.94
N ALA A 155 0.62 -4.57 0.00
CA ALA A 155 1.15 -4.88 -1.32
C ALA A 155 2.59 -5.40 -1.26
N ALA A 156 3.45 -4.80 -0.42
CA ALA A 156 4.82 -5.27 -0.21
C ALA A 156 4.83 -6.67 0.41
N CYS A 157 4.04 -6.91 1.44
CA CYS A 157 3.98 -8.21 2.12
C CYS A 157 3.40 -9.32 1.26
N LYS A 158 2.44 -9.00 0.39
CA LYS A 158 1.89 -9.97 -0.56
C LYS A 158 2.96 -10.51 -1.51
N LYS A 159 3.96 -9.70 -1.89
CA LYS A 159 5.07 -10.13 -2.76
C LYS A 159 5.96 -11.20 -2.12
N VAL A 160 6.04 -11.22 -0.79
CA VAL A 160 6.78 -12.24 0.00
C VAL A 160 5.86 -13.33 0.59
N GLY A 161 4.62 -13.41 0.10
CA GLY A 161 3.66 -14.47 0.46
C GLY A 161 2.99 -14.28 1.82
N VAL A 162 3.06 -13.10 2.42
CA VAL A 162 2.37 -12.78 3.69
C VAL A 162 1.20 -11.86 3.41
N LYS A 163 0.01 -12.25 3.88
CA LYS A 163 -1.20 -11.43 3.77
C LYS A 163 -1.42 -10.70 5.09
N VAL A 164 -1.03 -9.44 5.13
CA VAL A 164 -1.36 -8.53 6.22
C VAL A 164 -2.74 -7.92 5.96
N LYS A 165 -3.48 -7.56 7.02
CA LYS A 165 -4.72 -6.80 6.94
C LYS A 165 -4.66 -5.65 7.94
N PHE A 166 -4.28 -4.48 7.44
CA PHE A 166 -4.56 -3.18 8.05
C PHE A 166 -5.97 -2.73 7.71
#